data_AF-A0A257JDR7-F1
#
_entry.id   AF-A0A257JDR7-F1
#
_cell.length_a   1.000
_cell.length_b   1.000
_cell.length_c   1.000
_cell.angle_alpha   90.00
_cell.angle_beta   90.00
_cell.angle_gamma   90.00
#
_symmetry.space_group_name_H-M   'P 1'
#
loop_
_entity.id
_entity.type
_entity.pdbx_description
1 polymer ?
#
loop_
_entity_poly.entity_id
_entity_poly.type
_entity_poly.pdbx_seq_one_letter_code
_entity_poly.pdbx_strand_id
1 'polypeptide(L)'
;RVQALREEAKMRLGRLVQRAAACIDDGSCTEAAALRFIDWLEPLLRRDSYMALLAERPEVLRRLLRLLGLARWPMQYLMRHPGVIDELADPRLLNERFDPAEYTAELDDRHRAWQRAGEDNEDALLDTLRHAHHAEVFRTLVRDVEGLITVEQVADDLSALADATLDCTLRWAWPRLRQHHRATPNFAVIAYGKLGGKELGYG
;
A
#
# COMPACT_ATOMS: atom_id res chain seq x y z
N ARG A 1 14.91 22.50 -8.99
CA ARG A 1 14.66 21.07 -9.30
C ARG A 1 13.75 20.88 -10.52
N VAL A 2 12.60 21.55 -10.61
CA VAL A 2 11.68 21.46 -11.77
C VAL A 2 12.34 21.80 -13.11
N GLN A 3 13.24 22.79 -13.16
CA GLN A 3 13.96 23.17 -14.38
C GLN A 3 14.85 22.05 -14.96
N ALA A 4 15.28 21.09 -14.14
CA ALA A 4 16.12 19.96 -14.54
C ALA A 4 15.33 18.74 -15.06
N LEU A 5 13.99 18.80 -15.06
CA LEU A 5 13.13 17.75 -15.60
C LEU A 5 13.13 17.76 -17.13
N ARG A 6 12.86 16.60 -17.73
CA ARG A 6 12.52 16.50 -19.16
C ARG A 6 11.22 17.27 -19.43
N GLU A 7 11.06 17.79 -20.65
CA GLU A 7 9.89 18.59 -21.02
C GLU A 7 8.56 17.84 -20.82
N GLU A 8 8.53 16.53 -21.11
CA GLU A 8 7.34 15.69 -20.85
C GLU A 8 6.94 15.65 -19.37
N ALA A 9 7.92 15.53 -18.47
CA ALA A 9 7.68 15.51 -17.04
C ALA A 9 7.19 16.89 -16.52
N LYS A 10 7.71 18.00 -17.08
CA LYS A 10 7.20 19.35 -16.79
C LYS A 10 5.75 19.51 -17.23
N MET A 11 5.39 19.00 -18.41
CA MET A 11 4.01 19.03 -18.92
C MET A 11 3.06 18.18 -18.07
N ARG A 12 3.48 16.99 -17.62
CA ARG A 12 2.71 16.18 -16.66
C ARG A 12 2.52 16.91 -15.34
N LEU A 13 3.58 17.47 -14.77
CA LEU A 13 3.51 18.25 -13.53
C LEU A 13 2.53 19.42 -13.65
N GLY A 14 2.59 20.18 -14.74
CA GLY A 14 1.65 21.28 -15.01
C GLY A 14 0.20 20.81 -15.04
N ARG A 15 -0.08 19.69 -15.73
CA ARG A 15 -1.42 19.08 -15.75
C ARG A 15 -1.90 18.63 -14.36
N LEU A 16 -1.01 18.05 -13.55
CA LEU A 16 -1.35 17.63 -12.19
C LEU A 16 -1.70 18.81 -11.29
N VAL A 17 -0.92 19.90 -11.35
CA VAL A 17 -1.18 21.13 -10.59
C VAL A 17 -2.50 21.77 -11.04
N GLN A 18 -2.75 21.88 -12.34
CA GLN A 18 -4.02 22.41 -12.86
C GLN A 18 -5.23 21.58 -12.42
N ARG A 19 -5.12 20.24 -12.41
CA ARG A 19 -6.19 19.37 -11.94
C ARG A 19 -6.42 19.49 -10.44
N ALA A 20 -5.34 19.59 -9.64
CA ALA A 20 -5.48 19.81 -8.21
C ALA A 20 -6.20 21.14 -7.93
N ALA A 21 -5.87 22.21 -8.68
CA ALA A 21 -6.59 23.49 -8.60
C ALA A 21 -8.06 23.36 -8.99
N ALA A 22 -8.37 22.68 -10.09
CA ALA A 22 -9.76 22.43 -10.50
C ALA A 22 -10.56 21.64 -9.44
N CYS A 23 -9.93 20.73 -8.70
CA CYS A 23 -10.57 20.01 -7.59
C CYS A 23 -10.83 20.91 -6.37
N ILE A 24 -10.07 22.00 -6.20
CA ILE A 24 -10.37 23.02 -5.19
C ILE A 24 -11.59 23.82 -5.64
N ASP A 25 -11.60 24.25 -6.91
CA ASP A 25 -12.68 25.07 -7.48
C ASP A 25 -14.04 24.34 -7.47
N ASP A 26 -14.06 23.02 -7.71
CA ASP A 26 -15.28 22.20 -7.66
C ASP A 26 -15.65 21.69 -6.26
N GLY A 27 -14.84 22.00 -5.24
CA GLY A 27 -15.05 21.62 -3.85
C GLY A 27 -14.75 20.14 -3.52
N SER A 28 -14.24 19.35 -4.46
CA SER A 28 -13.88 17.94 -4.22
C SER A 28 -12.56 17.76 -3.46
N CYS A 29 -11.79 18.84 -3.29
CA CYS A 29 -10.50 18.89 -2.59
C CYS A 29 -10.38 20.17 -1.73
N THR A 30 -9.74 20.07 -0.58
CA THR A 30 -9.42 21.25 0.24
C THR A 30 -8.10 21.88 -0.18
N GLU A 31 -7.93 23.18 0.05
CA GLU A 31 -6.64 23.87 -0.19
C GLU A 31 -5.48 23.20 0.56
N ALA A 32 -5.71 22.77 1.81
CA ALA A 32 -4.73 22.05 2.61
C ALA A 32 -4.30 20.71 1.97
N ALA A 33 -5.24 19.98 1.35
CA ALA A 33 -4.94 18.75 0.64
C ALA A 33 -4.09 19.00 -0.61
N ALA A 34 -4.42 20.06 -1.38
CA ALA A 34 -3.66 20.45 -2.56
C ALA A 34 -2.23 20.90 -2.21
N LEU A 35 -2.05 21.66 -1.11
CA LEU A 35 -0.73 22.04 -0.62
C LEU A 35 0.10 20.80 -0.22
N ARG A 36 -0.49 19.86 0.52
CA ARG A 36 0.18 18.58 0.85
C ARG A 36 0.53 17.79 -0.41
N PHE A 37 -0.33 17.80 -1.42
CA PHE A 37 -0.04 17.17 -2.70
C PHE A 37 1.16 17.82 -3.39
N ILE A 38 1.26 19.15 -3.38
CA ILE A 38 2.42 19.87 -3.93
C ILE A 38 3.70 19.52 -3.17
N ASP A 39 3.67 19.50 -1.84
CA ASP A 39 4.81 19.09 -1.01
C ASP A 39 5.23 17.64 -1.33
N TRP A 40 4.25 16.78 -1.59
CA TRP A 40 4.46 15.39 -1.97
C TRP A 40 4.91 15.20 -3.42
N LEU A 41 4.65 16.15 -4.32
CA LEU A 41 5.13 16.08 -5.71
C LEU A 41 6.66 16.13 -5.79
N GLU A 42 7.34 16.78 -4.84
CA GLU A 42 8.81 16.88 -4.86
C GLU A 42 9.53 15.52 -4.88
N PRO A 43 9.23 14.56 -3.98
CA PRO A 43 9.81 13.22 -4.06
C PRO A 43 9.38 12.42 -5.30
N LEU A 44 8.23 12.75 -5.92
CA LEU A 44 7.74 12.09 -7.14
C LEU A 44 8.42 12.56 -8.41
N LEU A 45 9.08 13.71 -8.41
CA LEU A 45 9.80 14.22 -9.57
C LEU A 45 10.87 13.23 -10.08
N ARG A 46 11.32 12.29 -9.23
CA ARG A 46 12.27 11.22 -9.59
C ARG A 46 11.59 9.96 -10.15
N ARG A 47 10.27 9.83 -10.05
CA ARG A 47 9.47 8.66 -10.43
C ARG A 47 8.41 9.05 -11.45
N ASP A 48 8.85 9.23 -12.69
CA ASP A 48 8.00 9.67 -13.80
C ASP A 48 6.80 8.76 -14.06
N SER A 49 6.91 7.45 -13.76
CA SER A 49 5.80 6.49 -13.87
C SER A 49 4.59 6.87 -13.01
N TYR A 50 4.80 7.34 -11.78
CA TYR A 50 3.69 7.76 -10.91
C TYR A 50 3.08 9.10 -11.33
N MET A 51 3.91 10.03 -11.84
CA MET A 51 3.37 11.26 -12.45
C MET A 51 2.53 10.95 -13.69
N ALA A 52 2.96 9.99 -14.52
CA ALA A 52 2.20 9.53 -15.66
C ALA A 52 0.87 8.89 -15.23
N LEU A 53 0.89 7.96 -14.26
CA LEU A 53 -0.31 7.33 -13.71
C LEU A 53 -1.35 8.37 -13.25
N LEU A 54 -0.95 9.35 -12.45
CA LEU A 54 -1.84 10.39 -11.93
C LEU A 54 -2.34 11.34 -13.04
N ALA A 55 -1.50 11.61 -14.05
CA ALA A 55 -1.87 12.45 -15.18
C ALA A 55 -2.83 11.73 -16.15
N GLU A 56 -2.71 10.41 -16.28
CA GLU A 56 -3.55 9.59 -17.17
C GLU A 56 -4.86 9.16 -16.50
N ARG A 57 -4.89 9.04 -15.17
CA ARG A 57 -6.04 8.55 -14.39
C ARG A 57 -6.55 9.60 -13.39
N PRO A 58 -7.46 10.51 -13.78
CA PRO A 58 -7.97 11.58 -12.91
C PRO A 58 -8.62 11.07 -11.62
N GLU A 59 -9.27 9.91 -11.65
CA GLU A 59 -9.92 9.29 -10.50
C GLU A 59 -8.90 8.88 -9.41
N VAL A 60 -7.71 8.43 -9.81
CA VAL A 60 -6.60 8.10 -8.91
C VAL A 60 -6.10 9.37 -8.21
N LEU A 61 -5.92 10.45 -8.97
CA LEU A 61 -5.56 11.75 -8.42
C LEU A 61 -6.60 12.27 -7.42
N ARG A 62 -7.90 12.17 -7.72
CA ARG A 62 -8.95 12.62 -6.80
C ARG A 62 -8.95 11.83 -5.48
N ARG A 63 -8.80 10.50 -5.54
CA ARG A 63 -8.67 9.66 -4.34
C ARG A 63 -7.47 10.08 -3.50
N LEU A 64 -6.32 10.24 -4.16
CA LEU A 64 -5.11 10.73 -3.50
C LEU A 64 -5.31 12.09 -2.82
N LEU A 65 -5.93 13.05 -3.49
CA LEU A 65 -6.20 14.37 -2.92
C LEU A 65 -7.10 14.28 -1.69
N ARG A 66 -8.16 13.46 -1.73
CA ARG A 66 -9.00 13.22 -0.55
C ARG A 66 -8.24 12.60 0.61
N LEU A 67 -7.43 11.57 0.35
CA LEU A 67 -6.56 10.92 1.35
C LEU A 67 -5.62 11.94 2.01
N LEU A 68 -5.01 12.81 1.21
CA LEU A 68 -4.12 13.86 1.70
C LEU A 68 -4.87 14.93 2.49
N GLY A 69 -6.17 15.13 2.26
CA GLY A 69 -6.99 16.07 3.03
C GLY A 69 -7.29 15.60 4.46
N LEU A 70 -7.54 14.30 4.64
CA LEU A 70 -8.12 13.78 5.88
C LEU A 70 -7.11 13.63 7.03
N ALA A 71 -5.85 13.30 6.75
CA ALA A 71 -4.84 13.18 7.81
C ALA A 71 -3.42 13.38 7.30
N ARG A 72 -2.49 13.63 8.24
CA ARG A 72 -1.04 13.68 7.95
C ARG A 72 -0.43 12.29 7.78
N TRP A 73 -1.01 11.29 8.43
CA TRP A 73 -0.46 9.93 8.43
C TRP A 73 -0.42 9.28 7.03
N PRO A 74 -1.50 9.34 6.20
CA PRO A 74 -1.48 8.81 4.82
C PRO A 74 -0.34 9.38 3.97
N MET A 75 -0.06 10.68 4.11
CA MET A 75 1.04 11.35 3.40
C MET A 75 2.40 10.77 3.82
N GLN A 76 2.64 10.67 5.13
CA GLN A 76 3.90 10.11 5.65
C GLN A 76 4.08 8.65 5.23
N TYR A 77 2.99 7.89 5.21
CA TYR A 77 2.98 6.50 4.77
C TYR A 77 3.33 6.39 3.28
N LEU A 78 2.69 7.17 2.41
CA LEU A 78 2.99 7.25 0.97
C LEU A 78 4.44 7.69 0.69
N MET A 79 4.99 8.60 1.49
CA MET A 79 6.39 9.01 1.35
C MET A 79 7.38 7.88 1.66
N ARG A 80 7.05 7.03 2.66
CA ARG A 80 7.87 5.87 3.03
C ARG A 80 7.67 4.69 2.06
N HIS A 81 6.45 4.50 1.57
CA HIS A 81 6.04 3.37 0.74
C HIS A 81 5.37 3.85 -0.56
N PRO A 82 6.11 4.49 -1.48
CA PRO A 82 5.57 5.09 -2.69
C PRO A 82 4.99 4.07 -3.68
N GLY A 83 5.34 2.78 -3.57
CA GLY A 83 4.77 1.69 -4.35
C GLY A 83 3.25 1.53 -4.17
N VAL A 84 2.72 1.91 -3.01
CA VAL A 84 1.28 1.72 -2.72
C VAL A 84 0.37 2.66 -3.52
N ILE A 85 0.93 3.61 -4.27
CA ILE A 85 0.16 4.46 -5.20
C ILE A 85 -0.56 3.59 -6.25
N ASP A 86 0.06 2.48 -6.67
CA ASP A 86 -0.52 1.59 -7.67
C ASP A 86 -1.85 1.00 -7.18
N GLU A 87 -2.04 0.87 -5.86
CA GLU A 87 -3.28 0.40 -5.27
C GLU A 87 -4.45 1.37 -5.47
N LEU A 88 -4.20 2.69 -5.58
CA LEU A 88 -5.25 3.67 -5.87
C LEU A 88 -5.87 3.50 -7.26
N ALA A 89 -5.18 2.75 -8.13
CA ALA A 89 -5.60 2.46 -9.48
C ALA A 89 -6.33 1.11 -9.61
N ASP A 90 -6.34 0.27 -8.56
CA ASP A 90 -7.06 -1.01 -8.56
C ASP A 90 -8.57 -0.79 -8.36
N PRO A 91 -9.42 -1.22 -9.30
CA PRO A 91 -10.88 -1.11 -9.16
C PRO A 91 -11.47 -1.90 -7.99
N ARG A 92 -10.80 -2.98 -7.54
CA ARG A 92 -11.23 -3.82 -6.41
C ARG A 92 -11.15 -3.09 -5.08
N LEU A 93 -10.27 -2.08 -5.00
CA LEU A 93 -10.00 -1.30 -3.80
C LEU A 93 -11.26 -0.87 -3.05
N LEU A 94 -12.29 -0.44 -3.78
CA LEU A 94 -13.50 0.17 -3.20
C LEU A 94 -14.64 -0.82 -2.92
N ASN A 95 -14.55 -2.05 -3.40
CA ASN A 95 -15.71 -2.96 -3.41
C ASN A 95 -15.50 -4.25 -2.60
N GLU A 96 -14.27 -4.54 -2.20
CA GLU A 96 -13.90 -5.78 -1.52
C GLU A 96 -13.21 -5.48 -0.19
N ARG A 97 -13.53 -6.22 0.87
CA ARG A 97 -12.76 -6.23 2.14
C ARG A 97 -11.49 -7.05 1.98
N PHE A 98 -10.61 -7.00 2.97
CA PHE A 98 -9.46 -7.89 3.01
C PHE A 98 -9.90 -9.36 3.05
N ASP A 99 -9.35 -10.18 2.14
CA ASP A 99 -9.48 -11.63 2.15
C ASP A 99 -8.11 -12.28 2.43
N PRO A 100 -7.91 -12.88 3.62
CA PRO A 100 -6.67 -13.58 3.96
C PRO A 100 -6.31 -14.69 2.97
N ALA A 101 -7.29 -15.40 2.41
CA ALA A 101 -7.05 -16.52 1.51
C ALA A 101 -6.51 -16.05 0.16
N GLU A 102 -7.09 -14.98 -0.40
CA GLU A 102 -6.59 -14.34 -1.63
C GLU A 102 -5.19 -13.78 -1.41
N TYR A 103 -4.97 -13.08 -0.30
CA TYR A 103 -3.66 -12.53 0.06
C TYR A 103 -2.57 -13.59 0.16
N THR A 104 -2.85 -14.70 0.85
CA THR A 104 -1.92 -15.84 0.95
C THR A 104 -1.69 -16.50 -0.40
N ALA A 105 -2.73 -16.66 -1.23
CA ALA A 105 -2.59 -17.26 -2.55
C ALA A 105 -1.71 -16.40 -3.48
N GLU A 106 -1.90 -15.08 -3.50
CA GLU A 106 -1.05 -14.18 -4.28
C GLU A 106 0.42 -14.23 -3.83
N LEU A 107 0.65 -14.27 -2.51
CA LEU A 107 1.99 -14.41 -1.95
C LEU A 107 2.64 -15.72 -2.36
N ASP A 108 1.94 -16.84 -2.23
CA ASP A 108 2.45 -18.17 -2.60
C ASP A 108 2.74 -18.26 -4.11
N ASP A 109 1.94 -17.63 -4.96
CA ASP A 109 2.19 -17.57 -6.39
C ASP A 109 3.43 -16.74 -6.74
N ARG A 110 3.64 -15.61 -6.06
CA ARG A 110 4.88 -14.82 -6.17
C ARG A 110 6.09 -15.63 -5.68
N HIS A 111 5.97 -16.35 -4.56
CA HIS A 111 7.03 -17.22 -4.06
C HIS A 111 7.37 -18.34 -5.05
N ARG A 112 6.37 -19.01 -5.61
CA ARG A 112 6.58 -20.01 -6.68
C ARG A 112 7.22 -19.42 -7.93
N ALA A 113 6.92 -18.17 -8.26
CA ALA A 113 7.58 -17.48 -9.37
C ALA A 113 9.08 -17.28 -9.08
N TRP A 114 9.44 -16.83 -7.88
CA TRP A 114 10.84 -16.72 -7.45
C TRP A 114 11.56 -18.07 -7.48
N GLN A 115 10.90 -19.14 -7.02
CA GLN A 115 11.46 -20.49 -7.05
C GLN A 115 11.75 -20.97 -8.49
N ARG A 116 10.82 -20.72 -9.42
CA ARG A 116 11.00 -21.06 -10.84
C ARG A 116 12.14 -20.26 -11.48
N ALA A 117 12.36 -19.02 -11.06
CA ALA A 117 13.46 -18.18 -11.51
C ALA A 117 14.81 -18.52 -10.83
N GLY A 118 14.81 -19.32 -9.76
CA GLY A 118 16.00 -19.57 -8.94
C GLY A 118 16.44 -18.36 -8.11
N GLU A 119 15.52 -17.43 -7.84
CA GLU A 119 15.76 -16.14 -7.18
C GLU A 119 15.04 -16.03 -5.82
N ASP A 120 14.61 -17.15 -5.22
CA ASP A 120 13.91 -17.19 -3.92
C ASP A 120 14.87 -17.03 -2.72
N ASN A 121 15.74 -16.04 -2.78
CA ASN A 121 16.59 -15.63 -1.68
C ASN A 121 15.79 -14.91 -0.57
N GLU A 122 16.40 -14.78 0.61
CA GLU A 122 15.75 -14.19 1.79
C GLU A 122 15.27 -12.76 1.55
N ASP A 123 16.09 -11.92 0.91
CA ASP A 123 15.75 -10.52 0.63
C ASP A 123 14.52 -10.41 -0.29
N ALA A 124 14.46 -11.21 -1.36
CA ALA A 124 13.33 -11.22 -2.28
C ALA A 124 12.01 -11.63 -1.60
N LEU A 125 12.05 -12.61 -0.69
CA LEU A 125 10.87 -13.04 0.06
C LEU A 125 10.43 -12.00 1.08
N LEU A 126 11.37 -11.42 1.82
CA LEU A 126 11.08 -10.35 2.76
C LEU A 126 10.49 -9.12 2.06
N ASP A 127 11.03 -8.73 0.91
CA ASP A 127 10.49 -7.62 0.13
C ASP A 127 9.12 -7.95 -0.46
N THR A 128 8.88 -9.19 -0.87
CA THR A 128 7.54 -9.64 -1.30
C THR A 128 6.52 -9.48 -0.18
N LEU A 129 6.84 -9.94 1.04
CA LEU A 129 5.98 -9.78 2.21
C LEU A 129 5.75 -8.31 2.57
N ARG A 130 6.82 -7.49 2.59
CA ARG A 130 6.72 -6.06 2.89
C ARG A 130 5.85 -5.33 1.89
N HIS A 131 6.03 -5.57 0.59
CA HIS A 131 5.23 -4.92 -0.43
C HIS A 131 3.75 -5.29 -0.31
N ALA A 132 3.44 -6.58 -0.15
CA ALA A 132 2.06 -7.04 0.00
C ALA A 132 1.40 -6.48 1.28
N HIS A 133 2.10 -6.52 2.41
CA HIS A 133 1.62 -5.94 3.66
C HIS A 133 1.36 -4.44 3.51
N HIS A 134 2.31 -3.70 2.92
CA HIS A 134 2.16 -2.26 2.77
C HIS A 134 1.02 -1.88 1.82
N ALA A 135 0.83 -2.66 0.75
CA ALA A 135 -0.29 -2.51 -0.17
C ALA A 135 -1.61 -2.70 0.57
N GLU A 136 -1.79 -3.78 1.33
CA GLU A 136 -3.06 -4.05 2.00
C GLU A 136 -3.37 -3.08 3.15
N VAL A 137 -2.37 -2.69 3.94
CA VAL A 137 -2.53 -1.61 4.94
C VAL A 137 -3.03 -0.34 4.24
N PHE A 138 -2.47 -0.02 3.08
CA PHE A 138 -2.88 1.17 2.33
C PHE A 138 -4.28 1.01 1.73
N ARG A 139 -4.64 -0.17 1.19
CA ARG A 139 -6.00 -0.43 0.70
C ARG A 139 -7.04 -0.25 1.81
N THR A 140 -6.76 -0.80 2.98
CA THR A 140 -7.58 -0.65 4.18
C THR A 140 -7.74 0.82 4.57
N LEU A 141 -6.64 1.58 4.59
CA LEU A 141 -6.67 3.03 4.84
C LEU A 141 -7.56 3.77 3.86
N VAL A 142 -7.50 3.44 2.57
CA VAL A 142 -8.33 4.10 1.56
C VAL A 142 -9.81 3.80 1.79
N ARG A 143 -10.16 2.54 2.09
CA ARG A 143 -11.54 2.14 2.38
C ARG A 143 -12.09 2.86 3.61
N ASP A 144 -11.29 2.95 4.68
CA ASP A 144 -11.62 3.67 5.91
C ASP A 144 -11.89 5.16 5.63
N VAL A 145 -10.98 5.81 4.91
CA VAL A 145 -11.09 7.21 4.50
C VAL A 145 -12.31 7.49 3.63
N GLU A 146 -12.64 6.59 2.72
CA GLU A 146 -13.82 6.71 1.85
C GLU A 146 -15.12 6.30 2.57
N GLY A 147 -15.05 5.91 3.86
CA GLY A 147 -16.20 5.53 4.68
C GLY A 147 -16.82 4.19 4.27
N LEU A 148 -16.06 3.33 3.60
CA LEU A 148 -16.52 2.05 3.06
C LEU A 148 -16.47 0.92 4.09
N ILE A 149 -15.64 1.09 5.13
CA ILE A 149 -15.52 0.16 6.25
C ILE A 149 -15.60 0.94 7.57
N THR A 150 -16.12 0.28 8.60
CA THR A 150 -16.19 0.80 9.97
C THR A 150 -14.83 0.68 10.67
N VAL A 151 -14.66 1.41 11.79
CA VAL A 151 -13.41 1.36 12.58
C VAL A 151 -13.16 -0.06 13.12
N GLU A 152 -14.21 -0.78 13.49
CA GLU A 152 -14.15 -2.17 13.93
C GLU A 152 -13.69 -3.08 12.79
N GLN A 153 -14.19 -2.86 11.57
CA GLN A 153 -13.76 -3.61 10.39
C GLN A 153 -12.31 -3.31 9.98
N VAL A 154 -11.84 -2.08 10.20
CA VAL A 154 -10.41 -1.73 10.04
C VAL A 154 -9.56 -2.57 10.99
N ALA A 155 -9.96 -2.67 12.26
CA ALA A 155 -9.24 -3.47 13.24
C ALA A 155 -9.22 -4.96 12.88
N ASP A 156 -10.37 -5.51 12.48
CA ASP A 156 -10.48 -6.88 11.99
C ASP A 156 -9.56 -7.14 10.79
N ASP A 157 -9.60 -6.27 9.78
CA ASP A 157 -8.83 -6.44 8.53
C ASP A 157 -7.32 -6.34 8.79
N LEU A 158 -6.88 -5.38 9.62
CA LEU A 158 -5.46 -5.24 9.99
C LEU A 158 -4.96 -6.40 10.86
N SER A 159 -5.79 -6.90 11.78
CA SER A 159 -5.46 -8.09 12.57
C SER A 159 -5.37 -9.34 11.71
N ALA A 160 -6.33 -9.55 10.81
CA ALA A 160 -6.29 -10.66 9.87
C ALA A 160 -5.07 -10.58 8.92
N LEU A 161 -4.70 -9.38 8.48
CA LEU A 161 -3.50 -9.16 7.66
C LEU A 161 -2.22 -9.55 8.41
N ALA A 162 -2.12 -9.19 9.69
CA ALA A 162 -0.98 -9.56 10.53
C ALA A 162 -0.89 -11.08 10.69
N ASP A 163 -2.01 -11.75 10.98
CA ASP A 163 -2.07 -13.22 11.09
C ASP A 163 -1.67 -13.90 9.78
N ALA A 164 -2.21 -13.48 8.64
CA ALA A 164 -1.90 -14.05 7.33
C ALA A 164 -0.44 -13.82 6.92
N THR A 165 0.11 -12.62 7.18
CA THR A 165 1.51 -12.30 6.90
C THR A 165 2.45 -13.14 7.77
N LEU A 166 2.11 -13.33 9.05
CA LEU A 166 2.88 -14.17 9.97
C LEU A 166 2.86 -15.64 9.55
N ASP A 167 1.69 -16.17 9.19
CA ASP A 167 1.55 -17.54 8.69
C ASP A 167 2.40 -17.77 7.42
N CYS A 168 2.29 -16.88 6.43
CA CYS A 168 3.13 -16.91 5.22
C CYS A 168 4.63 -16.90 5.58
N THR A 169 5.03 -16.01 6.48
CA THR A 169 6.43 -15.89 6.90
C THR A 169 6.94 -17.18 7.53
N LEU A 170 6.16 -17.80 8.43
CA LEU A 170 6.53 -19.05 9.08
C LEU A 170 6.64 -20.20 8.07
N ARG A 171 5.69 -20.31 7.14
CA ARG A 171 5.71 -21.33 6.09
C ARG A 171 6.92 -21.19 5.17
N TRP A 172 7.31 -19.97 4.82
CA TRP A 172 8.44 -19.73 3.93
C TRP A 172 9.80 -19.87 4.62
N ALA A 173 9.88 -19.51 5.90
CA ALA A 173 11.09 -19.60 6.70
C ALA A 173 11.39 -21.03 7.16
N TRP A 174 10.37 -21.83 7.48
CA TRP A 174 10.57 -23.16 8.07
C TRP A 174 11.50 -24.09 7.26
N PRO A 175 11.32 -24.28 5.93
CA PRO A 175 12.20 -25.12 5.13
C PRO A 175 13.64 -24.61 5.03
N ARG A 176 13.87 -23.32 5.30
CA ARG A 176 15.18 -22.65 5.23
C ARG A 176 15.99 -22.80 6.51
N LEU A 177 15.37 -23.24 7.60
CA LEU A 177 16.09 -23.51 8.85
C LEU A 177 17.01 -24.72 8.68
N ARG A 178 18.32 -24.52 8.91
CA ARG A 178 19.35 -25.58 8.76
C ARG A 178 19.09 -26.83 9.60
N GLN A 179 18.39 -26.69 10.71
CA GLN A 179 18.10 -27.76 11.68
C GLN A 179 16.58 -28.03 11.82
N HIS A 180 15.77 -27.76 10.78
CA HIS A 180 14.36 -28.14 10.84
C HIS A 180 14.24 -29.66 11.00
N HIS A 181 13.65 -30.09 12.10
CA HIS A 181 13.64 -31.49 12.52
C HIS A 181 12.44 -32.26 11.95
N ARG A 182 11.56 -31.60 11.18
CA ARG A 182 10.35 -32.16 10.55
C ARG A 182 9.88 -31.29 9.39
N ALA A 183 9.16 -31.87 8.44
CA ALA A 183 8.63 -31.14 7.29
C ALA A 183 7.60 -30.05 7.69
N THR A 184 6.65 -30.40 8.56
CA THR A 184 5.62 -29.47 9.05
C THR A 184 5.92 -29.08 10.50
N PRO A 185 6.05 -27.79 10.85
CA PRO A 185 6.37 -27.37 12.21
C PRO A 185 5.29 -27.80 13.21
N ASN A 186 5.70 -28.22 14.41
CA ASN A 186 4.83 -28.24 15.59
C ASN A 186 5.22 -27.05 16.45
N PHE A 187 4.83 -25.87 15.98
CA PHE A 187 5.23 -24.58 16.51
C PHE A 187 4.00 -23.69 16.56
N ALA A 188 3.89 -22.86 17.60
CA ALA A 188 2.79 -21.93 17.78
C ALA A 188 3.33 -20.54 18.09
N VAL A 189 2.69 -19.53 17.52
CA VAL A 189 2.88 -18.13 17.89
C VAL A 189 1.63 -17.68 18.66
N ILE A 190 1.84 -17.07 19.82
CA ILE A 190 0.75 -16.56 20.67
C ILE A 190 0.84 -15.04 20.66
N ALA A 191 -0.15 -14.40 20.04
CA ALA A 191 -0.25 -12.95 20.02
C ALA A 191 -0.78 -12.42 21.35
N TYR A 192 -0.16 -11.34 21.86
CA TYR A 192 -0.61 -10.60 23.03
C TYR A 192 -0.90 -9.13 22.65
N GLY A 193 -1.54 -8.38 23.55
CA GLY A 193 -1.85 -6.96 23.33
C GLY A 193 -2.88 -6.75 22.21
N LYS A 194 -2.72 -5.67 21.42
CA LYS A 194 -3.65 -5.28 20.35
C LYS A 194 -3.94 -6.42 19.37
N LEU A 195 -2.92 -7.15 18.90
CA LEU A 195 -3.14 -8.29 17.99
C LEU A 195 -3.87 -9.44 18.70
N GLY A 196 -3.52 -9.75 19.94
CA GLY A 196 -4.24 -10.78 20.73
C GLY A 196 -5.71 -10.44 20.98
N GLY A 197 -6.04 -9.14 21.07
CA GLY A 197 -7.40 -8.62 21.17
C GLY A 197 -8.12 -8.40 19.84
N LYS A 198 -7.43 -8.56 18.70
CA LYS A 198 -7.92 -8.19 17.36
C LYS A 198 -8.30 -6.71 17.20
N GLU A 199 -7.49 -5.84 17.80
CA GLU A 199 -7.68 -4.39 17.85
C GLU A 199 -6.48 -3.67 17.20
N LEU A 200 -5.94 -4.22 16.11
CA LEU A 200 -4.84 -3.55 15.42
C LEU A 200 -5.29 -2.23 14.78
N GLY A 201 -4.38 -1.28 14.74
CA GLY A 201 -4.53 -0.02 14.02
C GLY A 201 -3.30 0.23 13.14
N TYR A 202 -3.30 1.34 12.40
CA TYR A 202 -2.24 1.68 11.45
C TYR A 202 -0.86 1.98 12.08
N GLY A 203 -0.79 2.10 13.42
CA GLY A 203 0.41 2.32 14.23
C GLY A 203 0.08 2.32 15.71
#